data_AF-A0A2R6ICY9-F1
#
_entry.id   AF-A0A2R6ICY9-F1
#
_cell.length_a   1.000
_cell.length_b   1.000
_cell.length_c   1.000
_cell.angle_alpha   90.00
_cell.angle_beta   90.00
_cell.angle_gamma   90.00
#
_symmetry.space_group_name_H-M   'P 1'
#
loop_
_entity.id
_entity.type
_entity.pdbx_description
1 polymer ?
#
loop_
_entity_poly.entity_id
_entity_poly.type
_entity_poly.pdbx_seq_one_letter_code
_entity_poly.pdbx_strand_id
1 'polypeptide(L)'
;MATEHWTDSDGDGLLEAPDYDGIDVDTVHAETVGTRDTKSVEGIVDDERFLRAFIEESGGSGSASEDDVSPEASVVVGHESNEIESFVEGATIGGGKENAVHDDYSVVGGGSGNVAGVADGVSDTQNHATVGGGKNNEATGHNATVAGGSGNSADLDGTVAGGSGNSAGVTGTVAGGEANTARGDSAVGGGTANTAENGGVVGGGSSNTAEKHSVVGGGKNNVADGAIATVGGGKDNDANGRRATIPGGAGNYADGDYSFAAGREAVDNGKDGTIIFGDSTWNEVTPDRPDQFVVQAGGGATLYSSSDLSTGVDLPAGGGSWSSVSARAAKTAVSPVDPQAVLSGVESLEVSTWEYDSEEDAVHMGPMAEAFHQEFGLGADRERIATVDADGVALAAVQGLAERLDEETRDLRAKNERLRERCSNLEARLDALEASASDTGE
;
A
#
# COMPACT_ATOMS: atom_id res chain seq x y z
N MET A 1 52.31 -57.13 -14.99
CA MET A 1 52.40 -58.52 -14.47
C MET A 1 52.28 -58.41 -12.96
N ALA A 2 51.25 -58.90 -12.27
CA ALA A 2 50.13 -59.73 -12.68
C ALA A 2 48.83 -58.92 -12.64
N THR A 3 48.05 -59.02 -13.70
CA THR A 3 46.62 -58.72 -13.68
C THR A 3 45.97 -59.78 -12.80
N GLU A 4 45.32 -59.35 -11.71
CA GLU A 4 44.49 -60.23 -10.88
C GLU A 4 43.30 -60.66 -11.74
N HIS A 5 43.42 -61.87 -12.30
CA HIS A 5 42.34 -62.49 -13.04
C HIS A 5 41.45 -63.19 -12.03
N TRP A 6 40.18 -62.81 -12.04
CA TRP A 6 39.10 -63.60 -11.47
C TRP A 6 39.13 -64.97 -12.16
N THR A 7 39.22 -66.03 -11.37
CA THR A 7 39.29 -67.41 -11.88
C THR A 7 38.27 -68.27 -11.15
N ASP A 8 37.60 -69.14 -11.88
CA ASP A 8 36.80 -70.24 -11.33
C ASP A 8 37.74 -71.44 -11.16
N SER A 9 38.34 -71.53 -9.98
CA SER A 9 39.45 -72.43 -9.66
C SER A 9 39.02 -73.89 -9.62
N ASP A 10 37.80 -74.13 -9.14
CA ASP A 10 37.26 -75.43 -8.78
C ASP A 10 36.12 -75.88 -9.72
N GLY A 11 35.74 -75.03 -10.67
CA GLY A 11 34.83 -75.37 -11.77
C GLY A 11 33.38 -75.48 -11.32
N ASP A 12 33.03 -74.78 -10.23
CA ASP A 12 31.70 -74.78 -9.65
C ASP A 12 30.81 -73.65 -10.19
N GLY A 13 31.35 -72.80 -11.07
CA GLY A 13 30.64 -71.69 -11.69
C GLY A 13 30.87 -70.33 -11.01
N LEU A 14 31.66 -70.27 -9.93
CA LEU A 14 31.93 -69.04 -9.19
C LEU A 14 33.28 -68.42 -9.61
N LEU A 15 33.29 -67.12 -9.89
CA LEU A 15 34.54 -66.37 -10.09
C LEU A 15 35.06 -65.87 -8.75
N GLU A 16 36.23 -66.36 -8.34
CA GLU A 16 36.84 -66.04 -7.05
C GLU A 16 37.90 -64.93 -7.20
N ALA A 17 37.88 -63.97 -6.27
CA ALA A 17 39.02 -63.11 -5.96
C ALA A 17 39.57 -63.53 -4.57
N PRO A 18 40.88 -63.39 -4.29
CA PRO A 18 41.51 -64.02 -3.12
C PRO A 18 40.92 -63.66 -1.74
N ASP A 19 40.14 -62.58 -1.65
CA ASP A 19 39.69 -61.97 -0.39
C ASP A 19 38.16 -61.73 -0.31
N TYR A 20 37.34 -62.30 -1.20
CA TYR A 20 35.87 -62.17 -1.16
C TYR A 20 35.18 -63.51 -1.49
N ASP A 21 34.20 -63.92 -0.69
CA ASP A 21 33.23 -64.95 -1.10
C ASP A 21 32.41 -64.37 -2.26
N GLY A 22 32.54 -65.01 -3.43
CA GLY A 22 32.09 -64.50 -4.71
C GLY A 22 30.57 -64.34 -4.88
N ILE A 23 30.21 -63.65 -5.96
CA ILE A 23 28.84 -63.50 -6.44
C ILE A 23 28.43 -64.79 -7.17
N ASP A 24 27.34 -65.44 -6.75
CA ASP A 24 26.70 -66.54 -7.49
C ASP A 24 26.18 -66.03 -8.84
N VAL A 25 26.88 -66.40 -9.92
CA VAL A 25 26.57 -65.99 -11.31
C VAL A 25 25.85 -67.07 -12.12
N ASP A 26 25.72 -68.28 -11.60
CA ASP A 26 25.11 -69.42 -12.31
C ASP A 26 23.58 -69.30 -12.42
N THR A 27 22.97 -68.39 -11.66
CA THR A 27 21.54 -68.06 -11.74
C THR A 27 21.27 -66.69 -12.39
N VAL A 28 22.30 -65.95 -12.80
CA VAL A 28 22.13 -64.64 -13.46
C VAL A 28 21.88 -64.82 -14.95
N HIS A 29 20.65 -65.19 -15.29
CA HIS A 29 20.09 -64.95 -16.61
C HIS A 29 19.26 -63.66 -16.61
N ALA A 30 19.90 -62.50 -16.73
CA ALA A 30 19.14 -61.28 -16.99
C ALA A 30 20.00 -60.16 -17.60
N GLU A 31 19.43 -59.49 -18.58
CA GLU A 31 19.86 -58.19 -19.10
C GLU A 31 19.75 -57.05 -18.04
N THR A 32 19.44 -57.39 -16.77
CA THR A 32 19.18 -56.48 -15.63
C THR A 32 19.48 -57.16 -14.28
N VAL A 33 20.04 -56.42 -13.31
CA VAL A 33 20.16 -56.83 -11.90
C VAL A 33 18.88 -56.41 -11.16
N GLY A 34 18.12 -57.34 -10.56
CA GLY A 34 16.89 -57.04 -9.80
C GLY A 34 15.96 -58.24 -9.53
N THR A 35 14.82 -58.01 -8.89
CA THR A 35 13.74 -59.01 -8.67
C THR A 35 12.64 -58.87 -9.73
N ARG A 36 11.81 -59.92 -9.91
CA ARG A 36 10.60 -59.92 -10.75
C ARG A 36 9.32 -60.20 -9.95
N ASP A 37 9.46 -60.38 -8.64
CA ASP A 37 8.37 -60.57 -7.69
C ASP A 37 8.28 -59.33 -6.76
N THR A 38 7.41 -59.37 -5.77
CA THR A 38 7.21 -58.27 -4.80
C THR A 38 8.34 -58.12 -3.78
N LYS A 39 9.46 -58.87 -3.92
CA LYS A 39 10.58 -58.77 -2.99
C LYS A 39 11.39 -57.51 -3.25
N SER A 40 11.82 -56.87 -2.16
CA SER A 40 12.73 -55.73 -2.23
C SER A 40 14.11 -56.12 -2.77
N VAL A 41 14.74 -55.17 -3.45
CA VAL A 41 16.18 -55.17 -3.75
C VAL A 41 16.85 -54.25 -2.75
N GLU A 42 17.82 -54.78 -1.99
CA GLU A 42 18.54 -54.04 -0.96
C GLU A 42 20.05 -54.06 -1.20
N GLY A 43 20.68 -52.90 -1.07
CA GLY A 43 22.12 -52.72 -1.05
C GLY A 43 22.59 -52.42 0.38
N ILE A 44 23.54 -53.21 0.88
CA ILE A 44 24.09 -53.11 2.23
C ILE A 44 25.62 -52.96 2.16
N VAL A 45 26.19 -52.08 2.99
CA VAL A 45 27.64 -51.92 3.19
C VAL A 45 27.91 -51.87 4.69
N ASP A 46 28.77 -52.76 5.20
CA ASP A 46 29.12 -52.83 6.64
C ASP A 46 27.87 -52.92 7.55
N ASP A 47 26.94 -53.81 7.19
CA ASP A 47 25.63 -54.01 7.84
C ASP A 47 24.64 -52.82 7.76
N GLU A 48 25.00 -51.73 7.06
CA GLU A 48 24.15 -50.56 6.87
C GLU A 48 23.47 -50.55 5.49
N ARG A 49 22.14 -50.37 5.47
CA ARG A 49 21.37 -50.20 4.23
C ARG A 49 21.74 -48.88 3.56
N PHE A 50 22.17 -48.91 2.30
CA PHE A 50 22.41 -47.70 1.50
C PHE A 50 21.38 -47.51 0.36
N LEU A 51 20.68 -48.58 -0.03
CA LEU A 51 19.65 -48.55 -1.07
C LEU A 51 18.60 -49.61 -0.77
N ARG A 52 17.33 -49.27 -0.95
CA ARG A 52 16.22 -50.23 -1.00
C ARG A 52 15.21 -49.77 -2.04
N ALA A 53 14.91 -50.65 -2.98
CA ALA A 53 13.83 -50.49 -3.95
C ALA A 53 12.81 -51.60 -3.73
N PHE A 54 11.55 -51.26 -3.61
CA PHE A 54 10.52 -52.20 -3.16
C PHE A 54 9.14 -51.83 -3.70
N ILE A 55 8.26 -52.81 -3.70
CA ILE A 55 6.84 -52.67 -4.01
C ILE A 55 6.10 -53.15 -2.76
N GLU A 56 5.23 -52.33 -2.18
CA GLU A 56 4.27 -52.80 -1.18
C GLU A 56 2.92 -53.03 -1.85
N GLU A 57 2.24 -54.12 -1.49
CA GLU A 57 0.88 -54.37 -1.96
C GLU A 57 -0.07 -53.42 -1.21
N SER A 58 -0.85 -52.62 -1.94
CA SER A 58 -1.75 -51.62 -1.37
C SER A 58 -2.65 -52.23 -0.29
N GLY A 59 -2.55 -51.71 0.93
CA GLY A 59 -3.50 -51.96 2.00
C GLY A 59 -4.79 -51.19 1.77
N GLY A 60 -5.52 -51.50 0.69
CA GLY A 60 -6.61 -50.67 0.19
C GLY A 60 -7.66 -50.29 1.25
N SER A 61 -7.83 -49.00 1.49
CA SER A 61 -8.99 -48.40 2.16
C SER A 61 -10.12 -48.11 1.15
N GLY A 62 -10.42 -49.08 0.27
CA GLY A 62 -11.70 -49.21 -0.44
C GLY A 62 -12.18 -48.05 -1.32
N SER A 63 -11.89 -48.10 -2.62
CA SER A 63 -12.88 -47.89 -3.71
C SER A 63 -12.35 -48.14 -5.13
N ALA A 64 -11.11 -48.58 -5.32
CA ALA A 64 -10.62 -48.95 -6.65
C ALA A 64 -11.26 -50.26 -7.13
N SER A 65 -11.96 -50.19 -8.27
CA SER A 65 -12.38 -51.35 -9.05
C SER A 65 -11.18 -52.23 -9.38
N GLU A 66 -11.35 -53.56 -9.32
CA GLU A 66 -10.36 -54.63 -9.54
C GLU A 66 -9.71 -54.69 -10.95
N ASP A 67 -9.64 -53.58 -11.68
CA ASP A 67 -9.02 -53.50 -12.99
C ASP A 67 -7.89 -52.44 -12.98
N ASP A 68 -6.64 -52.91 -12.94
CA ASP A 68 -5.42 -52.26 -13.48
C ASP A 68 -4.77 -51.10 -12.68
N VAL A 69 -4.39 -51.32 -11.42
CA VAL A 69 -3.30 -50.53 -10.80
C VAL A 69 -2.06 -51.42 -10.74
N SER A 70 -1.08 -51.15 -11.61
CA SER A 70 0.24 -51.77 -11.50
C SER A 70 0.92 -51.17 -10.27
N PRO A 71 1.39 -51.99 -9.31
CA PRO A 71 1.99 -51.46 -8.11
C PRO A 71 3.24 -50.64 -8.43
N GLU A 72 3.33 -49.43 -7.88
CA GLU A 72 4.42 -48.49 -8.19
C GLU A 72 5.56 -48.59 -7.18
N ALA A 73 6.77 -48.85 -7.68
CA ALA A 73 7.93 -49.08 -6.85
C ALA A 73 8.38 -47.81 -6.11
N SER A 74 8.65 -47.95 -4.83
CA SER A 74 9.25 -46.94 -3.97
C SER A 74 10.76 -47.15 -3.86
N VAL A 75 11.52 -46.05 -3.75
CA VAL A 75 12.99 -46.08 -3.67
C VAL A 75 13.48 -45.24 -2.50
N VAL A 76 14.29 -45.83 -1.63
CA VAL A 76 14.97 -45.13 -0.54
C VAL A 76 16.48 -45.35 -0.61
N VAL A 77 17.21 -44.23 -0.70
CA VAL A 77 18.67 -44.19 -0.76
C VAL A 77 19.22 -43.50 0.50
N GLY A 78 20.44 -43.85 0.90
CA GLY A 78 21.13 -43.24 2.04
C GLY A 78 20.93 -44.02 3.33
N HIS A 79 21.05 -43.32 4.46
CA HIS A 79 21.09 -43.92 5.80
C HIS A 79 19.82 -44.72 6.12
N GLU A 80 19.96 -45.75 6.96
CA GLU A 80 18.85 -46.65 7.34
C GLU A 80 17.64 -45.91 7.94
N SER A 81 17.89 -44.80 8.63
CA SER A 81 16.87 -43.93 9.24
C SER A 81 16.01 -43.14 8.26
N ASN A 82 16.23 -43.26 6.96
CA ASN A 82 15.27 -42.79 5.97
C ASN A 82 14.12 -43.78 5.87
N GLU A 83 12.88 -43.29 5.96
CA GLU A 83 11.68 -44.08 6.08
C GLU A 83 10.67 -43.69 5.00
N ILE A 84 10.10 -44.69 4.33
CA ILE A 84 8.90 -44.56 3.53
C ILE A 84 7.84 -45.37 4.29
N GLU A 85 6.72 -44.75 4.65
CA GLU A 85 5.65 -45.39 5.41
C GLU A 85 5.07 -46.59 4.66
N SER A 86 4.55 -47.56 5.40
CA SER A 86 3.94 -48.74 4.81
C SER A 86 2.75 -48.36 3.93
N PHE A 87 2.57 -49.11 2.84
CA PHE A 87 1.55 -48.93 1.82
C PHE A 87 1.69 -47.68 0.94
N VAL A 88 2.77 -46.91 1.10
CA VAL A 88 3.08 -45.78 0.21
C VAL A 88 3.60 -46.27 -1.14
N GLU A 89 2.95 -45.84 -2.20
CA GLU A 89 3.28 -46.19 -3.59
C GLU A 89 4.07 -45.07 -4.30
N GLY A 90 5.06 -45.45 -5.12
CA GLY A 90 5.78 -44.51 -5.99
C GLY A 90 6.62 -43.42 -5.29
N ALA A 91 6.92 -43.58 -3.98
CA ALA A 91 7.68 -42.60 -3.21
C ALA A 91 9.19 -42.66 -3.48
N THR A 92 9.87 -41.52 -3.32
CA THR A 92 11.33 -41.44 -3.49
C THR A 92 12.01 -40.68 -2.36
N ILE A 93 13.02 -41.29 -1.76
CA ILE A 93 14.03 -40.61 -0.94
C ILE A 93 15.39 -40.75 -1.62
N GLY A 94 15.94 -39.63 -2.10
CA GLY A 94 17.17 -39.60 -2.89
C GLY A 94 18.47 -39.77 -2.11
N GLY A 95 18.44 -39.67 -0.78
CA GLY A 95 19.64 -39.79 0.06
C GLY A 95 19.50 -39.16 1.44
N GLY A 96 20.63 -38.99 2.14
CA GLY A 96 20.67 -38.30 3.43
C GLY A 96 20.29 -39.20 4.61
N LYS A 97 19.76 -38.62 5.69
CA LYS A 97 19.35 -39.33 6.91
C LYS A 97 18.08 -38.75 7.52
N GLU A 98 17.33 -39.56 8.28
CA GLU A 98 16.15 -39.11 9.03
C GLU A 98 15.10 -38.42 8.15
N ASN A 99 14.98 -38.78 6.87
CA ASN A 99 13.93 -38.27 6.00
C ASN A 99 12.75 -39.24 5.99
N ALA A 100 11.53 -38.71 5.93
CA ALA A 100 10.30 -39.49 5.93
C ALA A 100 9.41 -39.15 4.73
N VAL A 101 8.79 -40.16 4.13
CA VAL A 101 7.71 -40.02 3.16
C VAL A 101 6.50 -40.82 3.63
N HIS A 102 5.34 -40.18 3.72
CA HIS A 102 4.11 -40.77 4.30
C HIS A 102 2.98 -40.97 3.30
N ASP A 103 3.02 -40.30 2.16
CA ASP A 103 1.95 -40.33 1.16
C ASP A 103 2.47 -40.68 -0.24
N ASP A 104 1.58 -41.20 -1.07
CA ASP A 104 1.85 -41.68 -2.42
C ASP A 104 2.50 -40.60 -3.28
N TYR A 105 3.42 -41.04 -4.15
CA TYR A 105 4.10 -40.20 -5.13
C TYR A 105 4.88 -39.02 -4.56
N SER A 106 5.11 -39.02 -3.25
CA SER A 106 5.82 -37.94 -2.56
C SER A 106 7.33 -38.15 -2.63
N VAL A 107 8.07 -37.05 -2.63
CA VAL A 107 9.51 -37.05 -2.90
C VAL A 107 10.27 -36.24 -1.86
N VAL A 108 11.31 -36.84 -1.31
CA VAL A 108 12.38 -36.14 -0.60
C VAL A 108 13.69 -36.30 -1.38
N GLY A 109 14.23 -35.22 -1.94
CA GLY A 109 15.48 -35.29 -2.70
C GLY A 109 16.70 -35.71 -1.87
N GLY A 110 16.69 -35.44 -0.56
CA GLY A 110 17.68 -35.89 0.41
C GLY A 110 17.79 -34.94 1.60
N GLY A 111 18.98 -34.84 2.22
CA GLY A 111 19.21 -33.95 3.35
C GLY A 111 18.98 -34.62 4.71
N SER A 112 18.49 -33.86 5.70
CA SER A 112 18.31 -34.37 7.06
C SER A 112 16.99 -33.94 7.67
N GLY A 113 16.18 -34.88 8.17
CA GLY A 113 14.97 -34.53 8.93
C GLY A 113 13.81 -34.04 8.08
N ASN A 114 13.80 -34.27 6.77
CA ASN A 114 12.74 -33.74 5.89
C ASN A 114 11.55 -34.70 5.81
N VAL A 115 10.34 -34.16 5.74
CA VAL A 115 9.08 -34.91 5.71
C VAL A 115 8.26 -34.50 4.48
N ALA A 116 7.78 -35.48 3.73
CA ALA A 116 6.79 -35.28 2.66
C ALA A 116 5.56 -36.18 2.94
N GLY A 117 4.37 -35.57 3.02
CA GLY A 117 3.14 -36.22 3.48
C GLY A 117 2.91 -36.10 4.99
N VAL A 118 1.87 -36.77 5.50
CA VAL A 118 1.50 -36.82 6.92
C VAL A 118 1.35 -38.26 7.41
N ALA A 119 1.88 -38.52 8.61
CA ALA A 119 1.78 -39.83 9.24
C ALA A 119 0.41 -40.05 9.91
N ASP A 120 -0.64 -40.21 9.11
CA ASP A 120 -2.00 -40.54 9.60
C ASP A 120 -2.45 -41.97 9.29
N GLY A 121 -1.57 -42.76 8.64
CA GLY A 121 -1.81 -44.14 8.24
C GLY A 121 -2.66 -44.29 6.98
N VAL A 122 -2.88 -43.20 6.24
CA VAL A 122 -3.59 -43.16 4.96
C VAL A 122 -2.68 -42.50 3.93
N SER A 123 -2.23 -43.25 2.91
CA SER A 123 -1.20 -42.77 1.97
C SER A 123 -1.76 -41.96 0.79
N ASP A 124 -3.08 -41.92 0.58
CA ASP A 124 -3.71 -41.32 -0.60
C ASP A 124 -4.34 -39.93 -0.35
N THR A 125 -4.11 -39.33 0.82
CA THR A 125 -4.76 -38.08 1.24
C THR A 125 -3.90 -36.83 1.03
N GLN A 126 -2.57 -36.91 1.14
CA GLN A 126 -1.64 -35.80 0.94
C GLN A 126 -0.54 -36.13 -0.08
N ASN A 127 -0.94 -36.83 -1.15
CA ASN A 127 -0.05 -37.27 -2.22
C ASN A 127 0.64 -36.11 -2.98
N HIS A 128 1.70 -36.48 -3.70
CA HIS A 128 2.52 -35.56 -4.53
C HIS A 128 3.25 -34.45 -3.75
N ALA A 129 3.45 -34.62 -2.45
CA ALA A 129 4.25 -33.68 -1.67
C ALA A 129 5.73 -33.76 -2.06
N THR A 130 6.39 -32.61 -2.20
CA THR A 130 7.79 -32.55 -2.65
C THR A 130 8.64 -31.73 -1.68
N VAL A 131 9.69 -32.35 -1.13
CA VAL A 131 10.81 -31.67 -0.49
C VAL A 131 12.07 -31.86 -1.32
N GLY A 132 12.60 -30.79 -1.91
CA GLY A 132 13.82 -30.89 -2.73
C GLY A 132 15.08 -31.27 -1.95
N GLY A 133 15.13 -30.96 -0.65
CA GLY A 133 16.19 -31.35 0.28
C GLY A 133 16.32 -30.38 1.45
N GLY A 134 17.54 -30.20 1.97
CA GLY A 134 17.80 -29.29 3.09
C GLY A 134 17.64 -29.96 4.46
N LYS A 135 17.21 -29.19 5.47
CA LYS A 135 17.09 -29.69 6.85
C LYS A 135 15.72 -29.38 7.45
N ASN A 136 15.06 -30.38 8.03
CA ASN A 136 13.83 -30.20 8.81
C ASN A 136 12.73 -29.46 8.02
N ASN A 137 12.59 -29.74 6.73
CA ASN A 137 11.52 -29.18 5.92
C ASN A 137 10.33 -30.14 5.87
N GLU A 138 9.12 -29.60 5.88
CA GLU A 138 7.87 -30.36 5.94
C GLU A 138 6.97 -29.93 4.77
N ALA A 139 6.65 -30.85 3.86
CA ALA A 139 5.61 -30.65 2.85
C ALA A 139 4.46 -31.61 3.19
N THR A 140 3.42 -31.12 3.87
CA THR A 140 2.42 -31.97 4.54
C THR A 140 1.04 -31.94 3.89
N GLY A 141 0.86 -31.22 2.79
CA GLY A 141 -0.41 -31.18 2.06
C GLY A 141 -0.29 -31.77 0.65
N HIS A 142 -1.43 -32.12 0.07
CA HIS A 142 -1.51 -32.54 -1.33
C HIS A 142 -0.86 -31.48 -2.25
N ASN A 143 0.03 -31.90 -3.16
CA ASN A 143 0.88 -31.04 -4.02
C ASN A 143 1.78 -30.02 -3.29
N ALA A 144 1.94 -30.11 -1.97
CA ALA A 144 2.79 -29.17 -1.24
C ALA A 144 4.23 -29.23 -1.75
N THR A 145 4.87 -28.08 -1.91
CA THR A 145 6.26 -28.02 -2.41
C THR A 145 7.13 -27.19 -1.49
N VAL A 146 8.17 -27.82 -0.94
CA VAL A 146 9.30 -27.14 -0.32
C VAL A 146 10.57 -27.43 -1.12
N ALA A 147 11.07 -26.47 -1.88
CA ALA A 147 12.24 -26.72 -2.74
C ALA A 147 13.53 -26.97 -1.92
N GLY A 148 13.61 -26.50 -0.67
CA GLY A 148 14.71 -26.78 0.25
C GLY A 148 14.79 -25.78 1.40
N GLY A 149 15.99 -25.56 1.94
CA GLY A 149 16.23 -24.63 3.05
C GLY A 149 16.22 -25.33 4.42
N SER A 150 15.83 -24.60 5.47
CA SER A 150 15.83 -25.12 6.84
C SER A 150 14.54 -24.80 7.59
N GLY A 151 13.82 -25.80 8.11
CA GLY A 151 12.65 -25.54 8.96
C GLY A 151 11.46 -24.94 8.22
N ASN A 152 11.32 -25.17 6.91
CA ASN A 152 10.21 -24.65 6.12
C ASN A 152 9.03 -25.62 6.13
N SER A 153 7.80 -25.11 6.10
CA SER A 153 6.57 -25.89 6.06
C SER A 153 5.66 -25.45 4.91
N ALA A 154 5.13 -26.40 4.15
CA ALA A 154 4.12 -26.19 3.11
C ALA A 154 2.92 -27.13 3.30
N ASP A 155 1.72 -26.58 3.23
CA ASP A 155 0.43 -27.29 3.32
C ASP A 155 -0.21 -27.44 1.92
N LEU A 156 -1.50 -27.77 1.82
CA LEU A 156 -2.26 -28.03 0.58
C LEU A 156 -2.00 -26.99 -0.52
N ASP A 157 -1.44 -27.43 -1.65
CA ASP A 157 -1.02 -26.59 -2.78
C ASP A 157 -0.09 -25.40 -2.38
N GLY A 158 0.50 -25.46 -1.19
CA GLY A 158 1.41 -24.47 -0.64
C GLY A 158 2.79 -24.61 -1.25
N THR A 159 3.48 -23.49 -1.47
CA THR A 159 4.84 -23.47 -2.03
C THR A 159 5.79 -22.64 -1.19
N VAL A 160 6.89 -23.25 -0.76
CA VAL A 160 8.06 -22.57 -0.21
C VAL A 160 9.27 -22.83 -1.09
N ALA A 161 9.79 -21.81 -1.76
CA ALA A 161 10.96 -21.98 -2.64
C ALA A 161 12.29 -22.11 -1.87
N GLY A 162 12.32 -21.82 -0.57
CA GLY A 162 13.50 -22.03 0.28
C GLY A 162 13.52 -21.10 1.50
N GLY A 163 14.73 -20.82 2.01
CA GLY A 163 14.93 -19.96 3.18
C GLY A 163 14.88 -20.70 4.51
N SER A 164 14.54 -19.99 5.60
CA SER A 164 14.55 -20.55 6.95
C SER A 164 13.26 -20.24 7.71
N GLY A 165 12.59 -21.26 8.23
CA GLY A 165 11.42 -21.06 9.11
C GLY A 165 10.18 -20.50 8.39
N ASN A 166 10.06 -20.65 7.08
CA ASN A 166 8.92 -20.13 6.32
C ASN A 166 7.73 -21.09 6.34
N SER A 167 6.50 -20.57 6.34
CA SER A 167 5.26 -21.34 6.33
C SER A 167 4.36 -20.91 5.16
N ALA A 168 4.09 -21.82 4.24
CA ALA A 168 3.02 -21.68 3.25
C ALA A 168 1.84 -22.57 3.68
N GLY A 169 0.73 -21.97 4.11
CA GLY A 169 -0.52 -22.72 4.33
C GLY A 169 -1.23 -23.03 3.02
N VAL A 170 -2.51 -23.41 3.12
CA VAL A 170 -3.38 -23.69 1.96
C VAL A 170 -3.23 -22.61 0.90
N THR A 171 -2.84 -23.01 -0.32
CA THR A 171 -2.61 -22.17 -1.51
C THR A 171 -1.68 -20.96 -1.28
N GLY A 172 -0.87 -20.97 -0.23
CA GLY A 172 0.09 -19.93 0.10
C GLY A 172 1.39 -20.06 -0.71
N THR A 173 2.02 -18.95 -1.04
CA THR A 173 3.34 -18.94 -1.69
C THR A 173 4.34 -18.09 -0.92
N VAL A 174 5.47 -18.68 -0.55
CA VAL A 174 6.63 -17.97 0.01
C VAL A 174 7.84 -18.21 -0.88
N ALA A 175 8.34 -17.14 -1.52
CA ALA A 175 9.49 -17.25 -2.42
C ALA A 175 10.83 -17.43 -1.68
N GLY A 176 10.88 -17.20 -0.36
CA GLY A 176 12.05 -17.46 0.48
C GLY A 176 12.13 -16.52 1.69
N GLY A 177 13.34 -16.26 2.17
CA GLY A 177 13.58 -15.39 3.32
C GLY A 177 13.56 -16.13 4.65
N GLU A 178 13.27 -15.42 5.74
CA GLU A 178 13.26 -15.95 7.10
C GLU A 178 11.91 -15.69 7.79
N ALA A 179 11.32 -16.72 8.40
CA ALA A 179 10.13 -16.61 9.24
C ALA A 179 8.90 -15.98 8.55
N ASN A 180 8.74 -16.12 7.24
CA ASN A 180 7.60 -15.59 6.51
C ASN A 180 6.42 -16.56 6.51
N THR A 181 5.19 -16.03 6.53
CA THR A 181 3.94 -16.82 6.51
C THR A 181 3.04 -16.35 5.37
N ALA A 182 2.53 -17.28 4.56
CA ALA A 182 1.52 -17.01 3.52
C ALA A 182 0.39 -18.05 3.61
N ARG A 183 -0.89 -17.63 3.73
CA ARG A 183 -2.03 -18.56 3.87
C ARG A 183 -3.31 -18.07 3.19
N GLY A 184 -4.01 -18.95 2.48
CA GLY A 184 -5.30 -18.66 1.84
C GLY A 184 -5.15 -17.75 0.64
N ASP A 185 -4.66 -18.28 -0.48
CA ASP A 185 -4.41 -17.58 -1.75
C ASP A 185 -3.47 -16.35 -1.61
N SER A 186 -2.52 -16.43 -0.69
CA SER A 186 -1.62 -15.32 -0.33
C SER A 186 -0.19 -15.53 -0.81
N ALA A 187 0.55 -14.43 -0.96
CA ALA A 187 1.94 -14.47 -1.43
C ALA A 187 2.88 -13.56 -0.62
N VAL A 188 4.05 -14.09 -0.29
CA VAL A 188 5.18 -13.34 0.26
C VAL A 188 6.39 -13.48 -0.66
N GLY A 189 6.88 -12.36 -1.20
CA GLY A 189 8.04 -12.33 -2.10
C GLY A 189 9.38 -12.60 -1.43
N GLY A 190 9.46 -12.52 -0.09
CA GLY A 190 10.65 -12.83 0.71
C GLY A 190 10.79 -11.90 1.91
N GLY A 191 12.02 -11.68 2.38
CA GLY A 191 12.30 -10.82 3.54
C GLY A 191 12.26 -11.57 4.87
N THR A 192 11.95 -10.85 5.96
CA THR A 192 11.98 -11.40 7.32
C THR A 192 10.66 -11.16 8.05
N ALA A 193 10.07 -12.20 8.63
CA ALA A 193 8.91 -12.10 9.51
C ALA A 193 7.69 -11.41 8.89
N ASN A 194 7.45 -11.59 7.58
CA ASN A 194 6.28 -11.05 6.91
C ASN A 194 5.12 -12.04 6.93
N THR A 195 3.88 -11.53 7.04
CA THR A 195 2.66 -12.32 7.09
C THR A 195 1.70 -11.86 5.99
N ALA A 196 1.20 -12.79 5.19
CA ALA A 196 0.17 -12.56 4.19
C ALA A 196 -0.96 -13.58 4.37
N GLU A 197 -2.20 -13.12 4.59
CA GLU A 197 -3.35 -14.00 4.79
C GLU A 197 -4.58 -13.59 3.97
N ASN A 198 -5.48 -14.54 3.68
CA ASN A 198 -6.78 -14.29 3.06
C ASN A 198 -6.69 -13.44 1.77
N GLY A 199 -5.82 -13.84 0.85
CA GLY A 199 -5.57 -13.15 -0.41
C GLY A 199 -4.62 -11.96 -0.31
N GLY A 200 -4.04 -11.71 0.86
CA GLY A 200 -3.03 -10.66 1.07
C GLY A 200 -1.74 -10.91 0.29
N VAL A 201 -1.05 -9.82 -0.07
CA VAL A 201 0.25 -9.87 -0.76
C VAL A 201 1.27 -8.98 -0.06
N VAL A 202 2.42 -9.57 0.28
CA VAL A 202 3.58 -8.82 0.76
C VAL A 202 4.73 -8.96 -0.23
N GLY A 203 5.18 -7.86 -0.83
CA GLY A 203 6.30 -7.86 -1.78
C GLY A 203 7.64 -8.28 -1.15
N GLY A 204 7.84 -7.96 0.13
CA GLY A 204 9.01 -8.34 0.93
C GLY A 204 9.21 -7.40 2.13
N GLY A 205 10.46 -7.21 2.56
CA GLY A 205 10.79 -6.32 3.68
C GLY A 205 10.83 -7.03 5.03
N SER A 206 10.52 -6.33 6.12
CA SER A 206 10.58 -6.87 7.48
C SER A 206 9.31 -6.60 8.26
N SER A 207 8.72 -7.63 8.86
CA SER A 207 7.61 -7.48 9.81
C SER A 207 6.39 -6.78 9.22
N ASN A 208 6.09 -7.05 7.95
CA ASN A 208 4.91 -6.51 7.29
C ASN A 208 3.74 -7.50 7.32
N THR A 209 2.52 -6.99 7.42
CA THR A 209 1.28 -7.79 7.46
C THR A 209 0.31 -7.32 6.37
N ALA A 210 -0.23 -8.25 5.58
CA ALA A 210 -1.28 -7.98 4.61
C ALA A 210 -2.40 -9.03 4.72
N GLU A 211 -3.65 -8.60 4.91
CA GLU A 211 -4.82 -9.48 4.97
C GLU A 211 -5.97 -9.06 4.04
N LYS A 212 -6.92 -9.97 3.78
CA LYS A 212 -8.24 -9.63 3.17
C LYS A 212 -8.11 -8.95 1.80
N HIS A 213 -7.33 -9.56 0.90
CA HIS A 213 -6.98 -9.03 -0.41
C HIS A 213 -6.25 -7.67 -0.39
N SER A 214 -5.58 -7.32 0.71
CA SER A 214 -4.75 -6.12 0.79
C SER A 214 -3.34 -6.35 0.23
N VAL A 215 -2.60 -5.25 0.08
CA VAL A 215 -1.23 -5.28 -0.43
C VAL A 215 -0.31 -4.44 0.45
N VAL A 216 0.83 -5.03 0.82
CA VAL A 216 2.00 -4.29 1.29
C VAL A 216 3.14 -4.44 0.28
N GLY A 217 3.54 -3.35 -0.37
CA GLY A 217 4.63 -3.38 -1.37
C GLY A 217 6.00 -3.77 -0.78
N GLY A 218 6.25 -3.42 0.49
CA GLY A 218 7.45 -3.79 1.24
C GLY A 218 7.69 -2.85 2.41
N GLY A 219 8.96 -2.62 2.77
CA GLY A 219 9.33 -1.73 3.88
C GLY A 219 9.43 -2.46 5.21
N LYS A 220 9.16 -1.75 6.32
CA LYS A 220 9.27 -2.31 7.67
C LYS A 220 8.04 -2.00 8.52
N ASN A 221 7.51 -2.99 9.22
CA ASN A 221 6.40 -2.80 10.18
C ASN A 221 5.17 -2.14 9.54
N ASN A 222 4.85 -2.46 8.30
CA ASN A 222 3.65 -1.95 7.65
C ASN A 222 2.52 -2.97 7.79
N VAL A 223 1.31 -2.50 8.10
CA VAL A 223 0.11 -3.30 8.29
C VAL A 223 -0.95 -2.83 7.29
N ALA A 224 -1.56 -3.78 6.59
CA ALA A 224 -2.69 -3.56 5.71
C ALA A 224 -3.78 -4.59 6.04
N ASP A 225 -4.60 -4.32 7.05
CA ASP A 225 -5.61 -5.26 7.54
C ASP A 225 -7.04 -4.94 7.03
N GLY A 226 -7.23 -3.74 6.49
CA GLY A 226 -8.46 -3.34 5.83
C GLY A 226 -8.70 -4.12 4.54
N ALA A 227 -9.96 -4.49 4.28
CA ALA A 227 -10.28 -5.23 3.06
C ALA A 227 -9.93 -4.40 1.81
N ILE A 228 -9.08 -4.95 0.94
CA ILE A 228 -8.56 -4.28 -0.27
C ILE A 228 -7.78 -2.99 0.10
N ALA A 229 -7.20 -2.91 1.31
CA ALA A 229 -6.32 -1.80 1.68
C ALA A 229 -4.97 -1.91 0.93
N THR A 230 -4.24 -0.80 0.87
CA THR A 230 -2.90 -0.80 0.24
C THR A 230 -1.92 0.05 1.04
N VAL A 231 -0.78 -0.54 1.38
CA VAL A 231 0.41 0.19 1.82
C VAL A 231 1.51 0.02 0.77
N GLY A 232 1.90 1.11 0.10
CA GLY A 232 2.95 1.08 -0.92
C GLY A 232 4.33 0.69 -0.37
N GLY A 233 4.61 1.05 0.88
CA GLY A 233 5.83 0.71 1.61
C GLY A 233 6.12 1.71 2.72
N GLY A 234 7.40 1.92 3.06
CA GLY A 234 7.80 2.84 4.13
C GLY A 234 8.00 2.13 5.46
N LYS A 235 7.74 2.82 6.57
CA LYS A 235 7.96 2.29 7.93
C LYS A 235 6.81 2.61 8.89
N ASP A 236 6.34 1.63 9.65
CA ASP A 236 5.33 1.84 10.71
C ASP A 236 4.06 2.52 10.15
N ASN A 237 3.50 2.01 9.05
CA ASN A 237 2.23 2.50 8.50
C ASN A 237 1.13 1.48 8.70
N ASP A 238 -0.09 1.93 8.98
CA ASP A 238 -1.24 1.07 9.26
C ASP A 238 -2.48 1.48 8.43
N ALA A 239 -2.93 0.59 7.54
CA ALA A 239 -4.12 0.79 6.70
C ALA A 239 -5.21 -0.21 7.09
N ASN A 240 -5.99 0.12 8.13
CA ASN A 240 -7.05 -0.73 8.67
C ASN A 240 -8.42 -0.51 8.03
N GLY A 241 -8.66 0.64 7.40
CA GLY A 241 -9.93 0.96 6.75
C GLY A 241 -10.14 0.16 5.45
N ARG A 242 -11.40 -0.18 5.12
CA ARG A 242 -11.69 -0.85 3.85
C ARG A 242 -11.34 0.08 2.69
N ARG A 243 -10.54 -0.41 1.74
CA ARG A 243 -10.01 0.38 0.61
C ARG A 243 -9.19 1.61 1.05
N ALA A 244 -8.68 1.62 2.28
CA ALA A 244 -7.75 2.64 2.73
C ALA A 244 -6.42 2.54 1.97
N THR A 245 -5.76 3.68 1.76
CA THR A 245 -4.51 3.74 1.00
C THR A 245 -3.45 4.57 1.70
N ILE A 246 -2.28 3.98 1.93
CA ILE A 246 -1.07 4.67 2.34
C ILE A 246 -0.01 4.46 1.25
N PRO A 247 0.32 5.47 0.42
CA PRO A 247 1.31 5.30 -0.64
C PRO A 247 2.73 5.07 -0.10
N GLY A 248 2.98 5.48 1.15
CA GLY A 248 4.24 5.28 1.87
C GLY A 248 4.49 6.40 2.87
N GLY A 249 5.72 6.47 3.38
CA GLY A 249 6.10 7.41 4.44
C GLY A 249 6.36 6.69 5.75
N ALA A 250 6.13 7.36 6.89
CA ALA A 250 6.29 6.72 8.19
C ALA A 250 5.30 7.19 9.27
N GLY A 251 4.75 6.25 10.03
CA GLY A 251 3.83 6.57 11.13
C GLY A 251 2.45 7.02 10.66
N ASN A 252 1.97 6.58 9.48
CA ASN A 252 0.65 6.99 8.99
C ASN A 252 -0.41 5.94 9.35
N TYR A 253 -1.62 6.41 9.68
CA TYR A 253 -2.78 5.59 10.07
C TYR A 253 -3.99 5.98 9.22
N ALA A 254 -4.47 5.02 8.44
CA ALA A 254 -5.62 5.11 7.55
C ALA A 254 -6.67 4.07 8.00
N ASP A 255 -7.30 4.33 9.15
CA ASP A 255 -8.24 3.42 9.82
C ASP A 255 -9.68 3.55 9.33
N GLY A 256 -10.05 4.70 8.75
CA GLY A 256 -11.37 4.96 8.17
C GLY A 256 -11.57 4.31 6.80
N ASP A 257 -12.80 3.92 6.50
CA ASP A 257 -13.14 3.39 5.17
C ASP A 257 -12.86 4.44 4.09
N TYR A 258 -12.22 4.02 2.99
CA TYR A 258 -11.85 4.89 1.86
C TYR A 258 -10.88 6.04 2.19
N SER A 259 -10.15 5.98 3.31
CA SER A 259 -9.21 7.05 3.66
C SER A 259 -7.87 6.96 2.92
N PHE A 260 -7.17 8.09 2.87
CA PHE A 260 -5.85 8.25 2.28
C PHE A 260 -4.94 9.01 3.25
N ALA A 261 -3.82 8.43 3.64
CA ALA A 261 -2.84 9.06 4.52
C ALA A 261 -1.43 8.94 3.95
N ALA A 262 -0.69 10.06 3.88
CA ALA A 262 0.66 10.09 3.31
C ALA A 262 1.58 11.07 4.03
N GLY A 263 2.89 10.79 3.99
CA GLY A 263 3.91 11.64 4.61
C GLY A 263 4.40 11.06 5.93
N ARG A 264 4.38 11.86 7.00
CA ARG A 264 4.66 11.39 8.36
C ARG A 264 3.56 11.79 9.32
N GLU A 265 3.18 10.87 10.19
CA GLU A 265 2.20 11.09 11.27
C GLU A 265 0.85 11.64 10.74
N ALA A 266 0.42 11.19 9.56
CA ALA A 266 -0.95 11.43 9.07
C ALA A 266 -1.90 10.38 9.66
N VAL A 267 -2.83 10.81 10.52
CA VAL A 267 -3.68 9.92 11.35
C VAL A 267 -5.15 10.30 11.22
N ASP A 268 -5.95 9.46 10.56
CA ASP A 268 -7.37 9.74 10.33
C ASP A 268 -8.26 9.55 11.58
N ASN A 269 -7.78 8.80 12.58
CA ASN A 269 -8.53 8.44 13.78
C ASN A 269 -9.87 7.75 13.44
N GLY A 270 -9.86 6.86 12.43
CA GLY A 270 -11.02 6.05 12.05
C GLY A 270 -12.11 6.81 11.28
N LYS A 271 -11.77 7.96 10.69
CA LYS A 271 -12.73 8.80 9.95
C LYS A 271 -12.71 8.47 8.46
N ASP A 272 -13.87 8.02 7.97
CA ASP A 272 -14.07 7.62 6.59
C ASP A 272 -13.83 8.77 5.59
N GLY A 273 -13.37 8.44 4.39
CA GLY A 273 -13.26 9.36 3.25
C GLY A 273 -12.23 10.48 3.40
N THR A 274 -11.37 10.42 4.42
CA THR A 274 -10.39 11.47 4.70
C THR A 274 -9.19 11.41 3.75
N ILE A 275 -8.59 12.56 3.44
CA ILE A 275 -7.36 12.67 2.66
C ILE A 275 -6.39 13.53 3.45
N ILE A 276 -5.27 12.94 3.90
CA ILE A 276 -4.35 13.57 4.84
C ILE A 276 -2.93 13.54 4.28
N PHE A 277 -2.28 14.70 4.28
CA PHE A 277 -0.86 14.83 3.97
C PHE A 277 -0.11 15.44 5.17
N GLY A 278 0.79 14.65 5.76
CA GLY A 278 1.80 15.12 6.72
C GLY A 278 3.08 15.56 6.02
N ASP A 279 3.80 16.52 6.61
CA ASP A 279 5.10 16.93 6.10
C ASP A 279 6.24 16.03 6.63
N SER A 280 7.48 16.55 6.65
CA SER A 280 8.65 15.78 7.12
C SER A 280 8.80 15.68 8.64
N THR A 281 7.93 16.36 9.39
CA THR A 281 7.97 16.40 10.85
C THR A 281 7.26 15.19 11.48
N TRP A 282 7.32 15.07 12.82
CA TRP A 282 6.63 14.03 13.59
C TRP A 282 5.42 14.62 14.33
N ASN A 283 4.78 15.60 13.71
CA ASN A 283 3.58 16.21 14.27
C ASN A 283 2.38 15.44 13.73
N GLU A 284 1.53 14.97 14.64
CA GLU A 284 0.28 14.31 14.24
C GLU A 284 -0.62 15.27 13.47
N VAL A 285 -1.05 14.84 12.28
CA VAL A 285 -1.99 15.55 11.42
C VAL A 285 -3.28 14.75 11.37
N THR A 286 -4.33 15.30 11.96
CA THR A 286 -5.61 14.61 12.10
C THR A 286 -6.79 15.44 11.59
N PRO A 287 -7.79 14.81 10.96
CA PRO A 287 -9.05 15.46 10.61
C PRO A 287 -9.99 15.55 11.81
N ASP A 288 -10.93 16.48 11.78
CA ASP A 288 -11.94 16.66 12.84
C ASP A 288 -13.25 15.90 12.52
N ARG A 289 -13.47 15.55 11.25
CA ARG A 289 -14.69 14.89 10.75
C ARG A 289 -14.40 14.01 9.52
N PRO A 290 -15.30 13.08 9.15
CA PRO A 290 -15.22 12.35 7.89
C PRO A 290 -15.17 13.28 6.66
N ASP A 291 -14.71 12.72 5.53
CA ASP A 291 -14.67 13.38 4.22
C ASP A 291 -13.85 14.68 4.17
N GLN A 292 -12.86 14.82 5.05
CA GLN A 292 -12.02 16.02 5.14
C GLN A 292 -10.69 15.87 4.40
N PHE A 293 -10.30 16.92 3.68
CA PHE A 293 -8.94 17.09 3.15
C PHE A 293 -8.09 17.93 4.12
N VAL A 294 -7.01 17.34 4.66
CA VAL A 294 -6.12 17.96 5.65
C VAL A 294 -4.68 17.91 5.16
N VAL A 295 -3.99 19.05 5.19
CA VAL A 295 -2.59 19.15 4.76
C VAL A 295 -1.80 19.91 5.80
N GLN A 296 -0.76 19.28 6.34
CA GLN A 296 0.32 19.97 7.02
C GLN A 296 1.46 20.19 6.02
N ALA A 297 1.79 21.46 5.78
CA ALA A 297 2.91 21.83 4.93
C ALA A 297 3.66 23.01 5.56
N GLY A 298 4.62 22.72 6.45
CA GLY A 298 5.40 23.76 7.15
C GLY A 298 6.14 24.73 6.21
N GLY A 299 6.41 24.32 4.96
CA GLY A 299 6.99 25.16 3.91
C GLY A 299 6.00 25.99 3.09
N GLY A 300 4.69 25.86 3.35
CA GLY A 300 3.63 26.43 2.53
C GLY A 300 3.02 25.42 1.53
N ALA A 301 1.94 25.82 0.87
CA ALA A 301 1.20 25.00 -0.09
C ALA A 301 0.72 25.81 -1.29
N THR A 302 0.85 25.25 -2.49
CA THR A 302 0.42 25.89 -3.74
C THR A 302 -0.60 25.01 -4.47
N LEU A 303 -1.70 25.60 -4.91
CA LEU A 303 -2.70 24.95 -5.77
C LEU A 303 -2.74 25.64 -7.12
N TYR A 304 -2.41 24.91 -8.19
CA TYR A 304 -2.47 25.42 -9.55
C TYR A 304 -3.79 25.05 -10.21
N SER A 305 -4.39 26.01 -10.92
CA SER A 305 -5.59 25.80 -11.74
C SER A 305 -5.30 25.80 -13.25
N SER A 306 -4.04 26.04 -13.64
CA SER A 306 -3.58 25.95 -15.03
C SER A 306 -2.45 24.92 -15.19
N SER A 307 -2.43 24.21 -16.32
CA SER A 307 -1.43 23.16 -16.60
C SER A 307 -0.01 23.68 -16.80
N ASP A 308 0.16 24.97 -17.09
CA ASP A 308 1.45 25.65 -17.22
C ASP A 308 1.96 26.25 -15.91
N LEU A 309 1.26 26.00 -14.79
CA LEU A 309 1.58 26.49 -13.44
C LEU A 309 1.59 28.03 -13.31
N SER A 310 0.95 28.74 -14.25
CA SER A 310 0.89 30.20 -14.26
C SER A 310 -0.22 30.78 -13.37
N THR A 311 -1.27 30.00 -13.08
CA THR A 311 -2.46 30.44 -12.35
C THR A 311 -2.74 29.51 -11.17
N GLY A 312 -3.02 30.09 -10.00
CA GLY A 312 -3.25 29.35 -8.77
C GLY A 312 -3.29 30.23 -7.52
N VAL A 313 -3.31 29.56 -6.36
CA VAL A 313 -3.21 30.17 -5.02
C VAL A 313 -2.01 29.59 -4.29
N ASP A 314 -1.31 30.44 -3.52
CA ASP A 314 -0.15 30.07 -2.71
C ASP A 314 -0.37 30.48 -1.25
N LEU A 315 -0.25 29.53 -0.33
CA LEU A 315 -0.18 29.75 1.11
C LEU A 315 1.30 29.75 1.51
N PRO A 316 1.91 30.90 1.84
CA PRO A 316 3.31 30.96 2.19
C PRO A 316 3.58 30.23 3.51
N ALA A 317 4.83 29.81 3.73
CA ALA A 317 5.27 29.22 4.99
C ALA A 317 4.88 30.10 6.20
N GLY A 318 4.11 29.54 7.13
CA GLY A 318 3.60 30.26 8.31
C GLY A 318 2.56 31.34 8.02
N GLY A 319 2.06 31.44 6.79
CA GLY A 319 1.00 32.36 6.40
C GLY A 319 -0.37 31.89 6.88
N GLY A 320 -1.26 32.85 7.18
CA GLY A 320 -2.66 32.59 7.54
C GLY A 320 -3.66 32.87 6.42
N SER A 321 -3.20 33.26 5.24
CA SER A 321 -4.05 33.66 4.12
C SER A 321 -3.46 33.24 2.78
N TRP A 322 -4.33 32.88 1.84
CA TRP A 322 -3.95 32.61 0.46
C TRP A 322 -3.47 33.87 -0.25
N SER A 323 -2.46 33.72 -1.10
CA SER A 323 -1.98 34.74 -2.02
C SER A 323 -2.28 34.31 -3.45
N SER A 324 -3.02 35.16 -4.17
CA SER A 324 -3.35 34.92 -5.58
C SER A 324 -2.23 35.43 -6.48
N VAL A 325 -1.89 34.68 -7.54
CA VAL A 325 -0.92 35.14 -8.55
C VAL A 325 -1.49 36.39 -9.27
N SER A 326 -0.87 37.55 -9.05
CA SER A 326 -1.40 38.85 -9.50
C SER A 326 -0.37 39.72 -10.25
N ALA A 327 0.75 39.12 -10.68
CA ALA A 327 1.80 39.82 -11.41
C ALA A 327 1.26 40.41 -12.74
N ARG A 328 1.67 41.63 -13.10
CA ARG A 328 1.22 42.27 -14.36
C ARG A 328 1.57 41.45 -15.60
N ALA A 329 2.71 40.76 -15.57
CA ALA A 329 3.13 39.88 -16.66
C ALA A 329 2.22 38.65 -16.85
N ALA A 330 1.50 38.25 -15.81
CA ALA A 330 0.50 37.18 -15.88
C ALA A 330 -0.85 37.66 -16.44
N LYS A 331 -1.01 38.96 -16.71
CA LYS A 331 -2.28 39.58 -17.13
C LYS A 331 -2.18 40.15 -18.54
N THR A 332 -3.25 40.03 -19.30
CA THR A 332 -3.42 40.66 -20.62
C THR A 332 -4.62 41.61 -20.60
N ALA A 333 -4.80 42.42 -21.65
CA ALA A 333 -5.96 43.32 -21.81
C ALA A 333 -6.22 44.32 -20.66
N VAL A 334 -5.16 44.83 -20.03
CA VAL A 334 -5.27 45.77 -18.90
C VAL A 334 -5.78 47.15 -19.35
N SER A 335 -6.94 47.56 -18.83
CA SER A 335 -7.54 48.90 -19.05
C SER A 335 -7.86 49.57 -17.71
N PRO A 336 -7.74 50.90 -17.59
CA PRO A 336 -8.13 51.62 -16.38
C PRO A 336 -9.66 51.57 -16.17
N VAL A 337 -10.09 51.66 -14.92
CA VAL A 337 -11.50 51.77 -14.51
C VAL A 337 -11.81 53.20 -14.02
N ASP A 338 -13.07 53.62 -14.12
CA ASP A 338 -13.55 54.90 -13.57
C ASP A 338 -14.01 54.71 -12.10
N PRO A 339 -13.29 55.27 -11.11
CA PRO A 339 -13.64 55.08 -9.70
C PRO A 339 -15.01 55.61 -9.31
N GLN A 340 -15.51 56.69 -9.94
CA GLN A 340 -16.84 57.25 -9.64
C GLN A 340 -17.96 56.33 -10.14
N ALA A 341 -17.77 55.74 -11.32
CA ALA A 341 -18.71 54.77 -11.87
C ALA A 341 -18.76 53.50 -11.01
N VAL A 342 -17.60 53.01 -10.57
CA VAL A 342 -17.53 51.84 -9.66
C VAL A 342 -18.18 52.15 -8.32
N LEU A 343 -17.91 53.32 -7.72
CA LEU A 343 -18.57 53.74 -6.48
C LEU A 343 -20.10 53.77 -6.65
N SER A 344 -20.58 54.36 -7.75
CA SER A 344 -22.02 54.43 -8.02
C SER A 344 -22.66 53.05 -8.13
N GLY A 345 -21.96 52.10 -8.77
CA GLY A 345 -22.39 50.70 -8.82
C GLY A 345 -22.36 50.01 -7.46
N VAL A 346 -21.37 50.29 -6.60
CA VAL A 346 -21.36 49.77 -5.23
C VAL A 346 -22.50 50.37 -4.40
N GLU A 347 -22.85 51.64 -4.60
CA GLU A 347 -23.98 52.29 -3.93
C GLU A 347 -25.35 51.76 -4.36
N SER A 348 -25.46 51.25 -5.60
CA SER A 348 -26.68 50.61 -6.11
C SER A 348 -26.79 49.14 -5.73
N LEU A 349 -25.68 48.52 -5.34
CA LEU A 349 -25.60 47.11 -5.04
C LEU A 349 -26.24 46.79 -3.68
N GLU A 350 -27.19 45.86 -3.67
CA GLU A 350 -27.76 45.35 -2.43
C GLU A 350 -26.74 44.47 -1.69
N VAL A 351 -26.44 44.82 -0.44
CA VAL A 351 -25.65 43.99 0.48
C VAL A 351 -26.59 43.46 1.55
N SER A 352 -26.73 42.14 1.57
CA SER A 352 -27.65 41.44 2.46
C SER A 352 -26.91 40.41 3.29
N THR A 353 -27.47 40.06 4.45
CA THR A 353 -27.03 38.88 5.21
C THR A 353 -27.74 37.64 4.67
N TRP A 354 -27.03 36.53 4.57
CA TRP A 354 -27.54 35.28 4.00
C TRP A 354 -26.85 34.08 4.65
N GLU A 355 -27.47 32.92 4.52
CA GLU A 355 -26.94 31.62 4.97
C GLU A 355 -26.93 30.69 3.74
N TYR A 356 -25.96 29.80 3.64
CA TYR A 356 -26.02 28.75 2.62
C TYR A 356 -27.02 27.69 3.06
N ASP A 357 -27.85 27.19 2.12
CA ASP A 357 -28.80 26.11 2.40
C ASP A 357 -28.11 24.83 2.95
N SER A 358 -26.81 24.66 2.69
CA SER A 358 -25.99 23.51 3.11
C SER A 358 -25.07 23.78 4.30
N GLU A 359 -25.00 25.01 4.82
CA GLU A 359 -24.13 25.37 5.95
C GLU A 359 -24.98 25.87 7.11
N GLU A 360 -25.17 25.02 8.12
CA GLU A 360 -25.89 25.41 9.33
C GLU A 360 -25.05 26.35 10.21
N ASP A 361 -25.72 27.29 10.88
CA ASP A 361 -25.15 28.20 11.90
C ASP A 361 -24.11 29.23 11.40
N ALA A 362 -24.03 29.50 10.10
CA ALA A 362 -23.15 30.52 9.53
C ALA A 362 -23.91 31.61 8.77
N VAL A 363 -24.03 32.80 9.39
CA VAL A 363 -24.54 34.00 8.73
C VAL A 363 -23.40 34.71 8.03
N HIS A 364 -23.51 34.81 6.71
CA HIS A 364 -22.62 35.55 5.84
C HIS A 364 -23.21 36.91 5.48
N MET A 365 -22.39 37.81 4.94
CA MET A 365 -22.83 39.11 4.44
C MET A 365 -22.11 39.41 3.12
N GLY A 366 -22.87 39.84 2.13
CA GLY A 366 -22.33 40.25 0.85
C GLY A 366 -23.41 40.49 -0.19
N PRO A 367 -23.03 40.96 -1.38
CA PRO A 367 -23.96 41.04 -2.50
C PRO A 367 -24.21 39.65 -3.10
N MET A 368 -25.34 39.52 -3.78
CA MET A 368 -25.62 38.33 -4.60
C MET A 368 -24.80 38.37 -5.90
N ALA A 369 -24.30 37.22 -6.33
CA ALA A 369 -23.38 37.13 -7.47
C ALA A 369 -23.98 37.63 -8.79
N GLU A 370 -25.29 37.41 -9.00
CA GLU A 370 -25.98 37.81 -10.21
C GLU A 370 -26.06 39.34 -10.33
N ALA A 371 -26.32 40.02 -9.22
CA ALA A 371 -26.38 41.47 -9.16
C ALA A 371 -24.97 42.07 -9.33
N PHE A 372 -23.97 41.49 -8.67
CA PHE A 372 -22.57 41.90 -8.82
C PHE A 372 -22.10 41.75 -10.27
N HIS A 373 -22.38 40.61 -10.91
CA HIS A 373 -22.04 40.38 -12.31
C HIS A 373 -22.80 41.32 -13.26
N GLN A 374 -24.08 41.59 -12.98
CA GLN A 374 -24.87 42.52 -13.78
C GLN A 374 -24.33 43.95 -13.72
N GLU A 375 -23.90 44.41 -12.55
CA GLU A 375 -23.43 45.78 -12.34
C GLU A 375 -22.00 45.99 -12.87
N PHE A 376 -21.09 45.06 -12.60
CA PHE A 376 -19.66 45.23 -12.91
C PHE A 376 -19.17 44.42 -14.11
N GLY A 377 -19.90 43.39 -14.55
CA GLY A 377 -19.47 42.50 -15.63
C GLY A 377 -18.23 41.67 -15.32
N LEU A 378 -17.92 41.46 -14.05
CA LEU A 378 -16.75 40.70 -13.57
C LEU A 378 -17.15 39.27 -13.16
N GLY A 379 -16.17 38.36 -13.05
CA GLY A 379 -16.38 36.95 -12.77
C GLY A 379 -16.45 36.06 -14.02
N ALA A 380 -16.15 34.77 -13.85
CA ALA A 380 -16.19 33.77 -14.93
C ALA A 380 -17.62 33.31 -15.27
N ASP A 381 -18.56 33.52 -14.36
CA ASP A 381 -19.98 33.21 -14.48
C ASP A 381 -20.81 34.14 -13.60
N ARG A 382 -22.14 33.92 -13.56
CA ARG A 382 -23.11 34.74 -12.86
C ARG A 382 -23.40 34.29 -11.43
N GLU A 383 -22.88 33.13 -11.01
CA GLU A 383 -23.23 32.48 -9.75
C GLU A 383 -22.13 32.60 -8.70
N ARG A 384 -20.95 33.13 -9.07
CA ARG A 384 -19.78 33.22 -8.20
C ARG A 384 -19.11 34.58 -8.31
N ILE A 385 -18.68 35.11 -7.16
CA ILE A 385 -17.84 36.30 -7.07
C ILE A 385 -16.42 35.84 -6.75
N ALA A 386 -15.46 36.14 -7.62
CA ALA A 386 -14.05 35.92 -7.31
C ALA A 386 -13.60 36.94 -6.26
N THR A 387 -12.88 36.49 -5.23
CA THR A 387 -12.39 37.39 -4.16
C THR A 387 -11.54 38.53 -4.72
N VAL A 388 -10.71 38.26 -5.72
CA VAL A 388 -9.90 39.29 -6.40
C VAL A 388 -10.75 40.37 -7.10
N ASP A 389 -11.93 40.00 -7.61
CA ASP A 389 -12.84 40.95 -8.27
C ASP A 389 -13.55 41.81 -7.22
N ALA A 390 -14.02 41.18 -6.13
CA ALA A 390 -14.61 41.89 -4.99
C ALA A 390 -13.62 42.89 -4.37
N ASP A 391 -12.37 42.48 -4.14
CA ASP A 391 -11.30 43.33 -3.63
C ASP A 391 -11.00 44.49 -4.59
N GLY A 392 -10.95 44.21 -5.89
CA GLY A 392 -10.72 45.22 -6.92
C GLY A 392 -11.83 46.28 -6.96
N VAL A 393 -13.09 45.86 -6.91
CA VAL A 393 -14.26 46.76 -6.83
C VAL A 393 -14.22 47.57 -5.55
N ALA A 394 -13.94 46.96 -4.40
CA ALA A 394 -13.85 47.66 -3.13
C ALA A 394 -12.76 48.75 -3.15
N LEU A 395 -11.56 48.44 -3.67
CA LEU A 395 -10.47 49.40 -3.78
C LEU A 395 -10.81 50.57 -4.73
N ALA A 396 -11.43 50.28 -5.88
CA ALA A 396 -11.85 51.31 -6.82
C ALA A 396 -12.99 52.19 -6.24
N ALA A 397 -13.95 51.61 -5.52
CA ALA A 397 -15.00 52.36 -4.84
C ALA A 397 -14.43 53.26 -3.73
N VAL A 398 -13.42 52.81 -2.98
CA VAL A 398 -12.72 53.65 -1.99
C VAL A 398 -12.02 54.85 -2.66
N GLN A 399 -11.42 54.65 -3.84
CA GLN A 399 -10.85 55.75 -4.61
C GLN A 399 -11.94 56.75 -5.02
N GLY A 400 -13.06 56.27 -5.56
CA GLY A 400 -14.19 57.13 -5.93
C GLY A 400 -14.77 57.89 -4.73
N LEU A 401 -14.87 57.24 -3.57
CA LEU A 401 -15.37 57.87 -2.35
C LEU A 401 -14.44 58.98 -1.87
N ALA A 402 -13.13 58.72 -1.91
CA ALA A 402 -12.13 59.71 -1.55
C ALA A 402 -12.21 60.94 -2.47
N GLU A 403 -12.33 60.74 -3.79
CA GLU A 403 -12.49 61.83 -4.77
C GLU A 403 -13.74 62.67 -4.51
N ARG A 404 -14.89 62.03 -4.26
CA ARG A 404 -16.16 62.71 -4.00
C ARG A 404 -16.11 63.53 -2.71
N LEU A 405 -15.51 62.96 -1.65
CA LEU A 405 -15.31 63.66 -0.38
C LEU A 405 -14.39 64.88 -0.54
N ASP A 406 -13.37 64.77 -1.37
CA ASP A 406 -12.43 65.83 -1.69
C ASP A 406 -13.10 66.99 -2.44
N GLU A 407 -13.96 66.67 -3.42
CA GLU A 407 -14.76 67.65 -4.15
C GLU A 407 -15.75 68.37 -3.23
N GLU A 408 -16.48 67.62 -2.41
CA GLU A 408 -17.43 68.19 -1.45
C GLU A 408 -16.74 69.07 -0.40
N THR A 409 -15.55 68.66 0.06
CA THR A 409 -14.72 69.47 0.97
C THR A 409 -14.27 70.78 0.31
N ARG A 410 -13.87 70.75 -0.97
CA ARG A 410 -13.51 71.97 -1.72
C ARG A 410 -14.70 72.90 -1.87
N ASP A 411 -15.88 72.37 -2.22
CA ASP A 411 -17.09 73.17 -2.36
C ASP A 411 -17.54 73.77 -1.01
N LEU A 412 -17.50 72.99 0.07
CA LEU A 412 -17.80 73.47 1.42
C LEU A 412 -16.83 74.57 1.88
N ARG A 413 -15.54 74.47 1.55
CA ARG A 413 -14.55 75.53 1.82
C ARG A 413 -14.87 76.79 1.02
N ALA A 414 -15.19 76.66 -0.26
CA ALA A 414 -15.57 77.78 -1.11
C ALA A 414 -16.88 78.45 -0.65
N LYS A 415 -17.86 77.67 -0.17
CA LYS A 415 -19.10 78.18 0.43
C LYS A 415 -18.83 78.89 1.75
N ASN A 416 -17.99 78.34 2.62
CA ASN A 416 -17.60 79.00 3.87
C ASN A 416 -16.89 80.33 3.63
N GLU A 417 -15.99 80.40 2.65
CA GLU A 417 -15.30 81.65 2.33
C GLU A 417 -16.28 82.72 1.83
N ARG A 418 -17.19 82.37 0.93
CA ARG A 418 -18.27 83.26 0.48
C ARG A 418 -19.17 83.73 1.62
N LEU A 419 -19.49 82.86 2.57
CA LEU A 419 -20.28 83.24 3.75
C LEU A 419 -19.51 84.20 4.65
N ARG A 420 -18.22 83.97 4.89
CA ARG A 420 -17.35 84.89 5.66
C ARG A 420 -17.26 86.26 5.01
N GLU A 421 -17.05 86.32 3.70
CA GLU A 421 -17.07 87.58 2.94
C GLU A 421 -18.40 88.31 3.10
N ARG A 422 -19.53 87.59 3.03
CA ARG A 422 -20.86 88.18 3.17
C ARG A 422 -21.14 88.68 4.59
N CYS A 423 -20.71 87.94 5.61
CA CYS A 423 -20.79 88.39 7.01
C CYS A 423 -19.95 89.65 7.22
N SER A 424 -18.70 89.67 6.75
CA SER A 424 -17.82 90.85 6.85
C SER A 424 -18.42 92.08 6.15
N ASN A 425 -19.04 91.90 4.98
CA ASN A 425 -19.73 92.99 4.28
C ASN A 425 -20.95 93.50 5.06
N LEU A 426 -21.74 92.59 5.63
CA LEU A 426 -22.89 92.95 6.45
C LEU A 426 -22.48 93.67 7.73
N GLU A 427 -21.43 93.21 8.42
CA GLU A 427 -20.84 93.89 9.59
C GLU A 427 -20.38 95.30 9.21
N ALA A 428 -19.63 95.46 8.11
CA ALA A 428 -19.19 96.79 7.65
C ALA A 428 -20.37 97.72 7.30
N ARG A 429 -21.46 97.19 6.75
CA ARG A 429 -22.68 97.96 6.49
C ARG A 429 -23.41 98.32 7.77
N LEU A 430 -23.42 97.43 8.76
CA LEU A 430 -24.00 97.69 10.07
C LEU A 430 -23.23 98.82 10.77
N ASP A 431 -21.90 98.72 10.81
CA ASP A 431 -21.03 99.75 11.38
C ASP A 431 -21.23 101.12 10.71
N ALA A 432 -21.36 101.14 9.37
CA ALA A 432 -21.63 102.36 8.63
C ALA A 432 -23.01 102.98 8.95
N LEU A 433 -24.03 102.13 9.14
CA LEU A 433 -25.36 102.57 9.54
C LEU A 433 -25.36 103.10 10.98
N GLU A 434 -24.69 102.40 11.92
CA GLU A 434 -24.53 102.83 13.30
C GLU A 434 -23.81 104.18 13.38
N ALA A 435 -22.73 104.37 12.61
CA ALA A 435 -22.02 105.65 12.50
C ALA A 435 -22.93 106.77 11.94
N SER A 436 -23.74 106.48 10.91
CA SER A 436 -24.67 107.47 10.35
C SER A 436 -25.81 107.85 11.31
N ALA A 437 -26.26 106.90 12.15
CA ALA A 437 -27.30 107.14 13.13
C ALA A 437 -26.78 108.01 14.30
N SER A 438 -25.50 107.87 14.68
CA SER A 438 -24.87 108.73 15.68
C SER A 438 -24.64 110.18 15.21
N ASP A 439 -24.53 110.42 13.90
CA ASP A 439 -24.28 111.76 13.31
C ASP A 439 -25.56 112.59 13.12
N THR A 440 -26.74 111.96 13.18
CA THR A 440 -28.05 112.62 13.08
C THR A 440 -28.68 113.01 14.43
N GLY A 441 -27.93 112.88 15.52
CA GLY A 441 -28.39 113.07 16.90
C GLY A 441 -27.98 114.38 17.60
N GLU A 442 -27.23 115.27 16.95
CA GLU A 442 -26.95 116.65 17.41
C GLU A 442 -27.76 117.66 16.58
#